data_AF-A0A565BD39-F1
#
_entry.id   AF-A0A565BD39-F1
#
_cell.length_a   1.000
_cell.length_b   1.000
_cell.length_c   1.000
_cell.angle_alpha   90.00
_cell.angle_beta   90.00
_cell.angle_gamma   90.00
#
_symmetry.space_group_name_H-M   'P 1'
#
loop_
_entity.id
_entity.type
_entity.pdbx_description
1 polymer ?
#
loop_
_entity_poly.entity_id
_entity_poly.type
_entity_poly.pdbx_seq_one_letter_code
_entity_poly.pdbx_strand_id
1 'polypeptide(L)'
;MIRMVLKFVVMVIVCAQILAPIAEAAQGKAVFYDPPYTRSACYGTQHDTMVVGLKSNLYQGGLACGRRYRVRCIGPTYDFPRACTGHTVDVKVVDFCREPCDGDLNLSRDAFGVIANTDAGNVLVEYTP
;
A
#
# COMPACT_ATOMS: atom_id res chain seq x y z
N MET A 1 -30.23 6.62 -42.29
CA MET A 1 -29.19 7.46 -41.64
C MET A 1 -29.21 7.34 -40.11
N ILE A 2 -30.31 7.65 -39.42
CA ILE A 2 -30.42 7.59 -37.93
C ILE A 2 -30.03 6.23 -37.33
N ARG A 3 -30.46 5.11 -37.94
CA ARG A 3 -30.08 3.74 -37.51
C ARG A 3 -28.57 3.44 -37.61
N MET A 4 -27.85 4.04 -38.56
CA MET A 4 -26.40 3.86 -38.68
C MET A 4 -25.66 4.72 -37.65
N VAL A 5 -26.13 5.95 -37.42
CA VAL A 5 -25.59 6.84 -36.39
C VAL A 5 -25.74 6.21 -35.01
N LEU A 6 -26.90 5.62 -34.69
CA LEU A 6 -27.13 4.96 -33.39
C LEU A 6 -26.17 3.79 -33.15
N LYS A 7 -25.93 2.95 -34.17
CA LYS A 7 -24.97 1.83 -34.06
C LYS A 7 -23.54 2.33 -33.85
N PHE A 8 -23.15 3.39 -34.54
CA PHE A 8 -21.83 4.01 -34.39
C PHE A 8 -21.65 4.62 -33.00
N VAL A 9 -22.67 5.30 -32.49
CA VAL A 9 -22.69 5.88 -31.13
C VAL A 9 -22.57 4.77 -30.08
N VAL A 10 -23.35 3.68 -30.19
CA VAL A 10 -23.26 2.54 -29.27
C VAL A 10 -21.88 1.89 -29.32
N MET A 11 -21.28 1.72 -30.50
CA MET A 11 -19.93 1.17 -30.65
C MET A 11 -18.87 2.05 -29.99
N VAL A 12 -18.94 3.37 -30.17
CA VAL A 12 -18.01 4.33 -29.53
C VAL A 12 -18.16 4.31 -28.00
N ILE A 13 -19.38 4.22 -27.47
CA ILE A 13 -19.63 4.13 -26.03
C ILE A 13 -19.02 2.85 -25.46
N VAL A 14 -19.23 1.69 -26.10
CA VAL A 14 -18.68 0.40 -25.66
C VAL A 14 -17.14 0.42 -25.71
N CYS A 15 -16.54 0.95 -26.78
CA CYS A 15 -15.07 1.07 -26.86
C CYS A 15 -14.50 2.03 -25.80
N ALA A 16 -15.22 3.08 -25.41
CA ALA A 16 -14.77 4.02 -24.38
C ALA A 16 -14.74 3.40 -22.97
N GLN A 17 -15.58 2.38 -22.67
CA GLN A 17 -15.56 1.70 -21.38
C GLN A 17 -14.36 0.75 -21.20
N ILE A 18 -13.71 0.32 -22.29
CA ILE A 18 -12.57 -0.60 -22.27
C ILE A 18 -11.25 0.13 -21.90
N LEU A 19 -11.24 1.46 -22.01
CA LEU A 19 -10.04 2.29 -21.81
C LEU A 19 -9.88 2.83 -20.38
N ALA A 20 -10.82 2.55 -19.47
CA ALA A 20 -10.66 2.96 -18.08
C ALA A 20 -9.65 2.02 -17.38
N PRO A 21 -8.49 2.52 -16.92
CA PRO A 21 -7.59 1.69 -16.13
C PRO A 21 -8.30 1.32 -14.83
N ILE A 22 -8.48 0.02 -14.60
CA ILE A 22 -8.95 -0.51 -13.33
C ILE A 22 -7.83 -0.27 -12.33
N ALA A 23 -8.03 0.64 -11.38
CA ALA A 23 -7.12 0.81 -10.27
C ALA A 23 -7.28 -0.38 -9.32
N GLU A 24 -6.60 -1.49 -9.62
CA GLU A 24 -6.56 -2.65 -8.74
C GLU A 24 -5.64 -2.35 -7.56
N ALA A 25 -6.19 -2.43 -6.34
CA ALA A 25 -5.39 -2.35 -5.12
C ALA A 25 -4.58 -3.63 -4.96
N ALA A 26 -3.26 -3.48 -4.84
CA ALA A 26 -2.38 -4.61 -4.54
C ALA A 26 -2.63 -5.07 -3.10
N GLN A 27 -2.51 -6.37 -2.84
CA GLN A 27 -2.64 -6.94 -1.50
C GLN A 27 -1.29 -7.44 -1.00
N GLY A 28 -1.11 -7.43 0.32
CA GLY A 28 0.10 -7.94 0.97
C GLY A 28 -0.04 -8.02 2.48
N LYS A 29 1.06 -8.36 3.14
CA LYS A 29 1.16 -8.34 4.61
C LYS A 29 1.84 -7.06 5.07
N ALA A 30 1.28 -6.43 6.10
CA ALA A 30 1.92 -5.32 6.81
C ALA A 30 2.32 -5.75 8.21
N VAL A 31 3.54 -5.39 8.60
CA VAL A 31 4.05 -5.40 9.97
C VAL A 31 4.48 -3.99 10.34
N PHE A 32 5.04 -3.79 11.53
CA PHE A 32 5.60 -2.50 11.92
C PHE A 32 6.95 -2.60 12.63
N TYR A 33 7.65 -1.48 12.66
CA TYR A 33 8.88 -1.28 13.42
C TYR A 33 8.79 -0.01 14.27
N ASP A 34 9.63 0.05 15.30
CA ASP A 34 9.68 1.13 16.27
C ASP A 34 10.57 2.31 15.82
N PRO A 35 10.33 3.53 16.35
CA PRO A 35 11.23 4.65 16.16
C PRO A 35 12.67 4.29 16.61
N PRO A 36 13.70 4.93 16.03
CA PRO A 36 13.68 6.31 15.53
C PRO A 36 13.37 6.53 14.03
N TYR A 37 13.01 5.51 13.24
CA TYR A 37 12.77 5.57 11.77
C TYR A 37 13.90 6.24 10.95
N THR A 38 15.06 6.44 11.56
CA THR A 38 16.28 6.96 10.95
C THR A 38 17.17 5.80 10.51
N ARG A 39 18.25 6.13 9.79
CA ARG A 39 19.13 5.17 9.08
C ARG A 39 18.40 4.36 8.02
N SER A 40 17.45 5.01 7.35
CA SER A 40 16.69 4.41 6.27
C SER A 40 17.54 4.25 5.00
N ALA A 41 17.30 3.20 4.22
CA ALA A 41 18.06 2.92 3.01
C ALA A 41 17.98 4.02 1.96
N CYS A 42 16.86 4.76 1.88
CA CYS A 42 16.68 5.83 0.90
C CYS A 42 17.29 7.17 1.35
N TYR A 43 17.21 7.51 2.63
CA TYR A 43 17.45 8.88 3.11
C TYR A 43 18.39 9.00 4.32
N GLY A 44 19.01 7.89 4.75
CA GLY A 44 19.98 7.90 5.84
C GLY A 44 19.38 8.44 7.13
N THR A 45 19.89 9.57 7.63
CA THR A 45 19.52 10.12 8.94
C THR A 45 18.23 10.95 8.95
N GLN A 46 17.59 11.17 7.80
CA GLN A 46 16.32 11.89 7.76
C GLN A 46 15.23 11.14 8.52
N HIS A 47 14.41 11.89 9.25
CA HIS A 47 13.29 11.38 10.02
C HIS A 47 11.96 11.79 9.39
N ASP A 48 11.04 10.84 9.29
CA ASP A 48 9.64 11.03 8.91
C ASP A 48 8.82 9.96 9.65
N THR A 49 7.56 10.26 9.95
CA THR A 49 6.73 9.47 10.88
C THR A 49 5.78 8.54 10.15
N MET A 50 5.27 8.92 8.99
CA MET A 50 4.34 8.10 8.20
C MET A 50 5.09 7.45 7.05
N VAL A 51 5.84 6.39 7.39
CA VAL A 51 6.82 5.79 6.50
C VAL A 51 6.64 4.28 6.37
N VAL A 52 7.21 3.73 5.30
CA VAL A 52 7.23 2.30 5.04
C VAL A 52 8.59 1.86 4.50
N GLY A 53 9.06 0.73 5.03
CA GLY A 53 10.10 -0.09 4.43
C GLY A 53 9.48 -1.20 3.59
N LEU A 54 10.06 -1.51 2.43
CA LEU A 54 9.49 -2.51 1.51
C LEU A 54 10.37 -3.75 1.38
N LYS A 55 9.74 -4.92 1.20
CA LYS A 55 10.45 -6.16 0.84
C LYS A 55 11.09 -6.05 -0.55
N SER A 56 12.10 -6.87 -0.84
CA SER A 56 12.98 -6.74 -2.00
C SER A 56 12.27 -6.60 -3.36
N ASN A 57 11.21 -7.37 -3.59
CA ASN A 57 10.39 -7.34 -4.79
C ASN A 57 9.66 -5.99 -4.98
N LEU A 58 9.23 -5.35 -3.89
CA LEU A 58 8.56 -4.05 -3.91
C LEU A 58 9.54 -2.87 -3.83
N TYR A 59 10.64 -3.02 -3.09
CA TYR A 59 11.69 -2.01 -2.95
C TYR A 59 12.46 -1.79 -4.26
N GLN A 60 12.63 -2.86 -5.05
CA GLN A 60 13.25 -2.83 -6.39
C GLN A 60 14.63 -2.15 -6.40
N GLY A 61 15.48 -2.49 -5.44
CA GLY A 61 16.83 -1.92 -5.35
C GLY A 61 16.87 -0.41 -5.13
N GLY A 62 15.80 0.19 -4.60
CA GLY A 62 15.70 1.62 -4.32
C GLY A 62 14.86 2.41 -5.33
N LEU A 63 14.39 1.77 -6.41
CA LEU A 63 13.50 2.42 -7.38
C LEU A 63 12.12 2.81 -6.80
N ALA A 64 11.78 2.27 -5.64
CA ALA A 64 10.58 2.64 -4.90
C ALA A 64 10.78 3.82 -3.93
N CYS A 65 12.01 4.26 -3.67
CA CYS A 65 12.29 5.35 -2.73
C CYS A 65 11.48 6.61 -3.07
N GLY A 66 10.81 7.19 -2.07
CA GLY A 66 10.02 8.41 -2.22
C GLY A 66 8.62 8.22 -2.80
N ARG A 67 8.29 7.03 -3.34
CA ARG A 67 6.90 6.70 -3.70
C ARG A 67 6.02 6.78 -2.47
N ARG A 68 4.75 7.13 -2.68
CA ARG A 68 3.73 7.10 -1.63
C ARG A 68 2.78 5.95 -1.90
N TYR A 69 2.23 5.39 -0.83
CA TYR A 69 1.16 4.41 -0.91
C TYR A 69 0.06 4.79 0.06
N ARG A 70 -1.19 4.68 -0.39
CA ARG A 70 -2.35 4.62 0.50
C ARG A 70 -2.57 3.18 0.92
N VAL A 71 -2.57 2.93 2.22
CA VAL A 71 -2.66 1.59 2.82
C VAL A 71 -3.91 1.47 3.67
N ARG A 72 -4.60 0.33 3.57
CA ARG A 72 -5.77 -0.03 4.39
C ARG A 72 -5.63 -1.45 4.91
N CYS A 73 -5.93 -1.65 6.20
CA CYS A 73 -6.07 -3.00 6.77
C CYS A 73 -7.36 -3.65 6.27
N ILE A 74 -7.26 -4.90 5.81
CA ILE A 74 -8.38 -5.70 5.30
C ILE A 74 -8.67 -6.95 6.14
N GLY A 75 -7.81 -7.29 7.09
CA GLY A 75 -8.04 -8.34 8.06
C GLY A 75 -6.79 -8.73 8.82
N PRO A 76 -6.90 -9.61 9.84
CA PRO A 76 -5.73 -10.18 10.49
C PRO A 76 -5.07 -11.26 9.60
N THR A 77 -3.80 -11.57 9.87
CA THR A 77 -3.13 -12.73 9.25
C THR A 77 -3.35 -14.04 10.01
N TYR A 78 -3.82 -13.95 11.26
CA TYR A 78 -4.17 -15.07 12.14
C TYR A 78 -5.46 -14.74 12.89
N ASP A 79 -5.93 -15.62 13.79
CA ASP A 79 -7.16 -15.36 14.54
C ASP A 79 -6.96 -14.23 15.56
N PHE A 80 -7.25 -13.00 15.14
CA PHE A 80 -7.20 -11.80 15.97
C PHE A 80 -8.44 -10.93 15.73
N PRO A 81 -9.40 -10.88 16.67
CA PRO A 81 -10.62 -10.10 16.49
C PRO A 81 -10.33 -8.60 16.50
N ARG A 82 -11.02 -7.85 15.61
CA ARG A 82 -10.90 -6.38 15.49
C ARG A 82 -9.46 -5.91 15.23
N ALA A 83 -8.74 -6.61 14.36
CA ALA A 83 -7.38 -6.22 13.96
C ALA A 83 -7.33 -4.87 13.22
N CYS A 84 -8.33 -4.57 12.39
CA CYS A 84 -8.37 -3.33 11.61
C CYS A 84 -9.16 -2.22 12.33
N THR A 85 -8.71 -0.98 12.20
CA THR A 85 -9.42 0.20 12.71
C THR A 85 -10.50 0.71 11.76
N GLY A 86 -10.41 0.34 10.48
CA GLY A 86 -11.26 0.86 9.39
C GLY A 86 -10.74 2.15 8.74
N HIS A 87 -9.60 2.67 9.20
CA HIS A 87 -8.96 3.85 8.60
C HIS A 87 -7.95 3.48 7.51
N THR A 88 -7.48 4.50 6.79
CA THR A 88 -6.43 4.42 5.78
C THR A 88 -5.30 5.39 6.11
N VAL A 89 -4.07 5.07 5.70
CA VAL A 89 -2.89 5.92 5.92
C VAL A 89 -2.08 6.09 4.63
N ASP A 90 -1.57 7.30 4.39
CA ASP A 90 -0.67 7.59 3.28
C ASP A 90 0.79 7.58 3.78
N VAL A 91 1.58 6.61 3.33
CA VAL A 91 2.97 6.40 3.78
C VAL A 91 3.98 6.67 2.67
N LYS A 92 5.17 7.14 3.05
CA LYS A 92 6.31 7.33 2.14
C LYS A 92 7.28 6.15 2.23
N VAL A 93 7.71 5.64 1.08
CA VAL A 93 8.77 4.62 1.02
C VAL A 93 10.10 5.27 1.39
N VAL A 94 10.70 4.84 2.50
CA VAL A 94 11.99 5.35 2.98
C VAL A 94 13.04 4.26 3.16
N ASP A 95 12.63 2.99 3.27
CA ASP A 95 13.55 1.93 3.66
C ASP A 95 13.41 0.65 2.84
N PHE A 96 14.47 -0.15 2.92
CA PHE A 96 14.46 -1.54 2.52
C PHE A 96 14.19 -2.39 3.76
N CYS A 97 13.12 -3.18 3.73
CA CYS A 97 12.85 -4.12 4.80
C CYS A 97 13.80 -5.32 4.69
N ARG A 98 14.93 -5.25 5.41
CA ARG A 98 15.96 -6.29 5.42
C ARG A 98 15.55 -7.44 6.33
N GLU A 99 15.81 -8.67 5.90
CA GLU A 99 15.48 -9.86 6.68
C GLU A 99 16.17 -9.86 8.07
N PRO A 100 15.48 -10.25 9.15
CA PRO A 100 14.12 -10.81 9.17
C PRO A 100 13.02 -9.73 8.97
N CYS A 101 12.19 -9.91 7.93
CA CYS A 101 11.06 -9.04 7.61
C CYS A 101 9.82 -9.85 7.24
N ASP A 102 8.88 -9.93 8.19
CA ASP A 102 7.69 -10.80 8.09
C ASP A 102 6.50 -10.17 7.33
N GLY A 103 6.70 -8.99 6.75
CA GLY A 103 5.73 -8.27 5.92
C GLY A 103 6.28 -7.87 4.55
N ASP A 104 5.37 -7.59 3.62
CA ASP A 104 5.70 -6.93 2.35
C ASP A 104 5.92 -5.43 2.57
N LEU A 105 5.11 -4.86 3.47
CA LEU A 105 5.20 -3.49 3.98
C LEU A 105 5.58 -3.55 5.46
N ASN A 106 6.69 -2.93 5.83
CA ASN A 106 7.08 -2.70 7.22
C ASN A 106 6.81 -1.24 7.54
N LEU A 107 5.64 -0.96 8.11
CA LEU A 107 5.18 0.39 8.40
C LEU A 107 5.87 0.94 9.65
N SER A 108 6.00 2.26 9.77
CA SER A 108 6.23 2.84 11.09
C SER A 108 5.11 2.45 12.05
N ARG A 109 5.41 2.29 13.34
CA ARG A 109 4.38 2.03 14.37
C ARG A 109 3.25 3.06 14.30
N ASP A 110 3.59 4.33 14.05
CA ASP A 110 2.61 5.40 13.92
C ASP A 110 1.65 5.16 12.75
N ALA A 111 2.16 4.77 11.58
CA ALA A 111 1.32 4.47 10.42
C ALA A 111 0.51 3.17 10.62
N PHE A 112 1.11 2.14 11.22
CA PHE A 112 0.41 0.90 11.53
C PHE A 112 -0.75 1.13 12.50
N GLY A 113 -0.52 1.92 13.55
CA GLY A 113 -1.52 2.26 14.56
C GLY A 113 -2.72 3.03 14.00
N VAL A 114 -2.57 3.71 12.85
CA VAL A 114 -3.72 4.30 12.15
C VAL A 114 -4.64 3.22 11.60
N ILE A 115 -4.11 2.16 10.99
CA ILE A 115 -4.91 1.18 10.23
C ILE A 115 -5.25 -0.09 11.02
N ALA A 116 -4.47 -0.42 12.05
CA ALA A 116 -4.57 -1.68 12.76
C ALA A 116 -4.22 -1.58 14.25
N ASN A 117 -4.76 -2.50 15.04
CA ASN A 117 -4.36 -2.71 16.42
C ASN A 117 -2.91 -3.24 16.45
N THR A 118 -2.00 -2.54 17.14
CA THR A 118 -0.59 -2.93 17.24
C THR A 118 -0.38 -4.29 17.90
N ASP A 119 -1.30 -4.76 18.74
CA ASP A 119 -1.24 -6.10 19.34
C ASP A 119 -1.47 -7.21 18.31
N ALA A 120 -2.12 -6.87 17.18
CA ALA A 120 -2.28 -7.81 16.07
C ALA A 120 -0.97 -8.06 15.33
N GLY A 121 0.06 -7.21 15.44
CA GLY A 121 1.44 -7.41 14.96
C GLY A 121 1.66 -7.54 13.43
N ASN A 122 0.78 -8.26 12.75
CA ASN A 122 0.82 -8.59 11.33
C ASN A 122 -0.60 -8.67 10.76
N VAL A 123 -0.91 -7.83 9.78
CA VAL A 123 -2.24 -7.72 9.17
C VAL A 123 -2.17 -7.85 7.66
N LEU A 124 -3.25 -8.33 7.06
CA LEU A 124 -3.46 -8.23 5.62
C LEU A 124 -3.83 -6.79 5.29
N VAL A 125 -3.21 -6.26 4.25
CA VAL A 125 -3.48 -4.91 3.75
C VAL A 125 -3.75 -4.92 2.26
N GLU A 126 -4.51 -3.93 1.82
CA GLU A 126 -4.48 -3.47 0.43
C GLU A 126 -3.74 -2.12 0.35
N TYR A 127 -3.07 -1.86 -0.76
CA TYR A 127 -2.35 -0.63 -1.00
C TYR A 127 -2.38 -0.19 -2.46
N THR A 128 -2.40 1.12 -2.67
CA THR A 128 -2.41 1.77 -3.98
C THR A 128 -1.40 2.92 -4.02
N PRO A 129 -0.75 3.17 -5.18
CA PRO A 129 0.11 4.34 -5.36
C PRO A 129 -0.62 5.67 -5.12
#